data_AF-A0A941BDZ0-F1
#
_entry.id   AF-A0A941BDZ0-F1
#
_cell.length_a   1.000
_cell.length_b   1.000
_cell.length_c   1.000
_cell.angle_alpha   90.00
_cell.angle_beta   90.00
_cell.angle_gamma   90.00
#
_symmetry.space_group_name_H-M   'P 1'
#
loop_
_entity.id
_entity.type
_entity.pdbx_description
1 polymer ?
#
loop_
_entity_poly.entity_id
_entity_poly.type
_entity_poly.pdbx_seq_one_letter_code
_entity_poly.pdbx_strand_id
1 'polypeptide(L)'
;MNLLMLKLSVAVLALCGVAVMAGHDLLPAWSTPRLMGAAVLLALCVLATLALLAWLTGTLAQALLRRGARDAAWGWFSEDPPGLGDRRKH
;
A
#
# COMPACT_ATOMS: atom_id res chain seq x y z
N MET A 1 -15.48 17.50 -16.99
CA MET A 1 -14.96 16.31 -16.27
C MET A 1 -13.87 15.69 -17.13
N ASN A 2 -12.66 15.52 -16.60
CA ASN A 2 -11.53 15.00 -17.39
C ASN A 2 -11.73 13.52 -17.73
N LEU A 3 -11.24 13.07 -18.89
CA LEU A 3 -11.39 11.68 -19.37
C LEU A 3 -10.89 10.65 -18.34
N LEU A 4 -9.83 10.99 -17.61
CA LEU A 4 -9.28 10.17 -16.53
C LEU A 4 -10.26 9.98 -15.37
N MET A 5 -10.97 11.04 -14.95
CA MET A 5 -11.96 10.96 -13.88
C MET A 5 -13.20 10.16 -14.30
N LEU A 6 -13.60 10.23 -15.57
CA LEU A 6 -14.66 9.39 -16.12
C LEU A 6 -14.26 7.91 -16.11
N LYS A 7 -13.05 7.58 -16.56
CA LYS A 7 -12.54 6.20 -16.55
C LYS A 7 -12.45 5.66 -15.13
N LEU A 8 -11.99 6.49 -14.19
CA LEU A 8 -11.91 6.15 -12.78
C LEU A 8 -13.30 5.85 -12.19
N SER A 9 -14.30 6.71 -12.44
CA SER A 9 -15.64 6.50 -11.90
C SER A 9 -16.29 5.24 -12.46
N VAL A 10 -16.14 4.96 -13.76
CA VAL A 10 -16.61 3.72 -14.38
C VAL A 10 -15.92 2.49 -13.78
N ALA A 11 -14.60 2.55 -13.57
CA ALA A 11 -13.85 1.44 -12.99
C ALA A 11 -14.29 1.16 -11.54
N VAL A 12 -14.49 2.19 -10.73
CA VAL A 12 -15.01 2.05 -9.35
C VAL A 12 -16.41 1.44 -9.36
N LEU A 13 -17.29 1.91 -10.26
CA LEU A 13 -18.63 1.36 -10.39
C LEU A 13 -18.61 -0.13 -10.76
N ALA A 14 -17.76 -0.51 -11.71
CA ALA A 14 -17.59 -1.90 -12.12
C ALA A 14 -17.06 -2.79 -10.98
N LEU A 15 -16.06 -2.31 -10.23
CA LEU A 15 -15.53 -3.03 -9.07
C LEU A 15 -16.58 -3.23 -7.97
N CYS A 16 -17.41 -2.21 -7.70
CA CYS A 16 -18.53 -2.36 -6.77
C CYS A 16 -19.51 -3.43 -7.23
N GLY A 17 -19.85 -3.48 -8.52
CA GLY A 17 -20.73 -4.50 -9.09
C GLY A 17 -20.17 -5.92 -8.88
N VAL A 18 -18.90 -6.13 -9.19
CA VAL A 18 -18.21 -7.43 -8.99
C VAL A 18 -18.20 -7.83 -7.51
N ALA A 19 -17.91 -6.89 -6.60
CA ALA A 19 -17.86 -7.15 -5.17
C ALA A 19 -19.23 -7.57 -4.60
N VAL A 20 -20.31 -6.93 -5.04
CA VAL A 20 -21.67 -7.29 -4.63
C VAL A 20 -22.05 -8.67 -5.17
N MET A 21 -21.73 -8.96 -6.44
CA MET A 21 -22.04 -10.25 -7.06
C MET A 21 -21.28 -11.39 -6.38
N ALA A 22 -19.98 -11.24 -6.17
CA ALA A 22 -19.16 -12.20 -5.44
C ALA A 22 -19.64 -12.39 -3.99
N GLY A 23 -20.05 -11.31 -3.31
CA GLY A 23 -20.59 -11.41 -1.96
C GLY A 23 -21.92 -12.16 -1.90
N HIS A 24 -22.78 -12.03 -2.93
CA HIS A 24 -24.04 -12.77 -3.00
C HIS A 24 -23.80 -14.28 -3.22
N ASP A 25 -22.77 -14.65 -3.98
CA ASP A 25 -22.36 -16.05 -4.15
C ASP A 25 -21.78 -16.64 -2.85
N LEU A 26 -21.01 -15.85 -2.10
CA LEU A 26 -20.36 -16.29 -0.85
C LEU A 26 -21.33 -16.34 0.34
N LEU A 27 -22.29 -15.42 0.41
CA LEU A 27 -23.20 -15.24 1.55
C LEU A 27 -24.66 -15.05 1.07
N PRO A 28 -25.29 -16.09 0.48
CA PRO A 28 -26.61 -15.98 -0.14
C PRO A 28 -27.74 -15.71 0.86
N ALA A 29 -27.51 -15.93 2.16
CA ALA A 29 -28.49 -15.69 3.22
C ALA A 29 -28.53 -14.22 3.70
N TRP A 30 -27.59 -13.37 3.25
CA TRP A 30 -27.47 -12.00 3.75
C TRP A 30 -28.22 -11.02 2.86
N SER A 31 -28.93 -10.07 3.46
CA SER A 31 -29.59 -9.01 2.71
C SER A 31 -28.56 -8.08 2.04
N THR A 32 -28.88 -7.63 0.83
CA THR A 32 -28.03 -6.76 -0.01
C THR A 32 -27.43 -5.54 0.72
N PRO A 33 -28.17 -4.76 1.55
CA PRO A 33 -27.57 -3.61 2.26
C PRO A 33 -26.54 -4.06 3.31
N ARG A 34 -26.73 -5.23 3.92
CA ARG A 34 -25.79 -5.77 4.90
C ARG A 34 -24.50 -6.21 4.23
N LEU A 35 -24.61 -6.81 3.05
CA LEU A 35 -23.49 -7.21 2.22
C LEU A 35 -22.66 -6.00 1.76
N MET A 36 -23.32 -4.94 1.28
CA MET A 36 -22.65 -3.70 0.90
C MET A 36 -21.94 -3.04 2.09
N GLY A 37 -22.60 -2.97 3.26
CA GLY A 37 -21.99 -2.42 4.47
C GLY A 37 -20.74 -3.19 4.90
N ALA A 38 -20.80 -4.53 4.87
CA ALA A 38 -19.66 -5.39 5.18
C ALA A 38 -18.53 -5.24 4.16
N ALA A 39 -18.85 -5.15 2.86
CA ALA A 39 -17.85 -4.94 1.80
C ALA A 39 -17.10 -3.60 1.96
N VAL A 40 -17.82 -2.52 2.29
CA VAL A 40 -17.19 -1.21 2.55
C VAL A 40 -16.29 -1.26 3.78
N LEU A 41 -16.74 -1.87 4.87
CA LEU A 41 -15.92 -2.04 6.08
C LEU A 41 -14.65 -2.86 5.80
N LEU A 42 -14.77 -3.95 5.03
CA LEU A 42 -13.63 -4.78 4.65
C LEU A 42 -12.65 -4.00 3.76
N ALA A 43 -13.16 -3.25 2.77
CA ALA A 43 -12.33 -2.40 1.92
C ALA A 43 -11.58 -1.33 2.73
N LEU A 44 -12.24 -0.69 3.70
CA LEU A 44 -11.61 0.26 4.61
C LEU A 44 -10.55 -0.39 5.49
N CYS A 45 -10.82 -1.59 6.03
CA CYS A 45 -9.84 -2.36 6.79
C CYS A 45 -8.60 -2.66 5.95
N VAL A 46 -8.77 -3.16 4.73
CA VAL A 46 -7.67 -3.46 3.81
C VAL A 46 -6.86 -2.20 3.50
N LEU A 47 -7.52 -1.09 3.18
CA LEU A 47 -6.86 0.19 2.95
C LEU A 47 -6.08 0.67 4.17
N ALA A 48 -6.65 0.58 5.37
CA ALA A 48 -5.99 0.97 6.61
C ALA A 48 -4.76 0.09 6.88
N THR A 49 -4.86 -1.23 6.67
CA THR A 49 -3.72 -2.15 6.82
C THR A 49 -2.62 -1.84 5.82
N LEU A 50 -2.96 -1.59 4.55
CA LEU A 50 -1.99 -1.23 3.52
C LEU A 50 -1.31 0.12 3.84
N ALA A 51 -2.08 1.10 4.29
CA ALA A 51 -1.54 2.40 4.70
C ALA A 51 -0.59 2.27 5.91
N LEU A 52 -0.97 1.46 6.91
CA LEU A 52 -0.12 1.18 8.06
C LEU A 52 1.17 0.46 7.65
N LEU A 53 1.09 -0.53 6.77
CA LEU A 53 2.26 -1.26 6.25
C LEU A 53 3.18 -0.33 5.45
N ALA A 54 2.61 0.52 4.58
CA ALA A 54 3.36 1.52 3.83
C ALA A 54 4.05 2.53 4.76
N TRP A 55 3.37 2.96 5.83
CA TRP A 55 3.95 3.85 6.82
C TRP A 55 5.08 3.17 7.62
N LEU A 56 4.89 1.93 8.07
CA LEU A 56 5.91 1.15 8.78
C LEU A 56 7.16 0.92 7.90
N THR A 57 6.96 0.47 6.66
CA THR A 57 8.07 0.23 5.74
C THR A 57 8.79 1.53 5.38
N GLY A 58 8.05 2.62 5.13
CA GLY A 58 8.62 3.94 4.86
C GLY A 58 9.40 4.51 6.05
N THR A 59 8.88 4.40 7.27
CA THR A 59 9.56 4.85 8.49
C THR A 59 10.81 4.01 8.78
N LEU A 60 10.75 2.70 8.59
CA LEU A 60 11.92 1.81 8.70
C LEU A 60 12.97 2.16 7.65
N ALA A 61 12.57 2.36 6.38
CA ALA A 61 13.47 2.77 5.32
C ALA A 61 14.12 4.13 5.63
N GLN A 62 13.36 5.10 6.13
CA GLN A 62 13.89 6.39 6.58
C GLN A 62 14.83 6.26 7.78
N ALA A 63 14.55 5.37 8.73
CA ALA A 63 15.43 5.11 9.87
C ALA A 63 16.75 4.47 9.43
N LEU A 64 16.71 3.54 8.48
CA LEU A 64 17.89 2.92 7.87
C LEU A 64 18.72 3.95 7.08
N LEU A 65 18.08 4.80 6.28
CA LEU A 65 18.73 5.89 5.54
C LEU A 65 19.43 6.87 6.50
N ARG A 66 18.79 7.23 7.63
CA ARG A 66 19.39 8.10 8.66
C ARG A 66 20.61 7.47 9.34
N ARG A 67 20.70 6.15 9.38
CA ARG A 67 21.87 5.40 9.88
C ARG A 67 22.96 5.18 8.83
N GLY A 68 22.83 5.77 7.64
CA GLY A 68 23.84 5.68 6.57
C GLY A 68 23.64 4.53 5.60
N ALA A 69 22.61 3.69 5.77
CA ALA A 69 22.27 2.65 4.81
C ALA A 69 21.60 3.29 3.58
N ARG A 70 22.42 3.75 2.63
CA ARG A 70 21.96 4.34 1.35
C ARG A 70 21.36 3.30 0.40
N ASP A 71 21.62 2.02 0.63
CA ASP A 71 21.03 0.88 -0.09
C ASP A 71 20.78 -0.30 0.87
N ALA A 72 19.70 -1.06 0.67
CA ALA A 72 19.42 -2.29 1.43
C ALA A 72 20.57 -3.31 1.31
N ALA A 73 21.29 -3.30 0.19
CA ALA A 73 22.49 -4.10 -0.04
C ALA A 73 23.67 -3.67 0.85
N TRP A 74 23.72 -2.40 1.27
CA TRP A 74 24.81 -1.83 2.06
C TRP A 74 24.63 -1.98 3.57
N GLY A 75 23.42 -2.28 4.03
CA GLY A 75 23.10 -2.47 5.45
C GLY A 75 23.65 -3.75 6.08
N TRP A 76 24.23 -4.66 5.29
CA TRP A 76 24.89 -5.89 5.76
C TRP A 76 26.39 -5.74 6.01
N PHE A 77 27.00 -4.61 5.62
CA PHE A 77 28.42 -4.35 5.87
C PHE A 77 28.56 -3.51 7.14
N SER A 78 29.39 -3.98 8.09
CA SER A 78 29.62 -3.27 9.36
C SER A 78 30.44 -1.98 9.23
N GLU A 79 31.05 -1.74 8.06
CA GLU A 79 31.89 -0.56 7.80
C GLU A 79 31.58 0.03 6.42
N ASP A 80 31.74 1.35 6.29
CA ASP A 80 31.72 2.04 5.01
C ASP A 80 32.78 1.41 4.09
N PRO A 81 32.47 1.19 2.80
CA PRO A 81 33.38 0.54 1.87
C PRO A 81 34.68 1.36 1.77
N PRO A 82 35.85 0.70 1.80
CA PRO A 82 37.14 1.39 1.71
C PRO A 82 37.18 2.21 0.41
N GLY A 83 37.30 3.53 0.54
CA GLY A 83 37.30 4.48 -0.58
C GLY A 83 36.34 5.67 -0.42
N LEU A 84 35.38 5.64 0.52
CA LEU A 84 34.50 6.80 0.77
C LEU A 84 35.18 7.92 1.60
N GLY A 85 36.19 7.57 2.40
CA GLY A 85 36.97 8.53 3.21
C GLY A 85 37.82 9.48 2.38
N ASP A 86 38.29 9.03 1.21
CA ASP A 86 39.18 9.83 0.34
C ASP A 86 38.45 10.93 -0.41
N ARG A 87 37.14 10.80 -0.66
CA ARG A 87 36.34 11.85 -1.32
C ARG A 87 35.85 12.94 -0.37
N ARG A 88 36.02 12.80 0.95
CA ARG A 88 35.60 13.82 1.93
C ARG A 88 36.65 14.93 2.12
N LYS A 89 37.82 14.81 1.47
CA LYS A 89 38.95 15.75 1.61
C LYS A 89 39.19 16.65 0.37
N HIS A 90 38.29 16.64 -0.61
CA HIS A 90 38.34 17.53 -1.78
C HIS A 90 37.08 18.38 -1.89
#